data_AF-A0A955R3Z9-F1
#
_entry.id   AF-A0A955R3Z9-F1
#
_cell.length_a   1.000
_cell.length_b   1.000
_cell.length_c   1.000
_cell.angle_alpha   90.00
_cell.angle_beta   90.00
_cell.angle_gamma   90.00
#
_symmetry.space_group_name_H-M   'P 1'
#
loop_
_entity.id
_entity.type
_entity.pdbx_description
1 polymer ?
#
loop_
_entity_poly.entity_id
_entity_poly.type
_entity_poly.pdbx_seq_one_letter_code
_entity_poly.pdbx_strand_id
1 'polypeptide(L)'
;MPTRRSRAGRGEAGFSLIEIIMAIVLIGIAVPAFTIYFSGLDNSKEPEYLAEGVFFGIDQMERIGDEPFLRIPTAGNYTCEQFRDWPADVNNVPVPNNFVLNVNCTNTQYDFNWTVSLVGAATPNNPGSGTFGKRVVLTVSRSDGGMPPFELVTLF
;
A
#
# COMPACT_ATOMS: atom_id res chain seq x y z
N MET A 1 39.80 37.70 -66.41
CA MET A 1 39.63 37.26 -65.01
C MET A 1 39.11 38.45 -64.20
N PRO A 2 38.16 38.33 -63.24
CA PRO A 2 37.60 37.12 -62.61
C PRO A 2 36.05 37.02 -62.53
N THR A 3 35.63 35.77 -62.21
CA THR A 3 34.49 35.25 -61.43
C THR A 3 33.02 35.54 -61.77
N ARG A 4 32.42 34.59 -62.52
CA ARG A 4 31.01 34.17 -62.38
C ARG A 4 30.79 33.57 -60.98
N ARG A 5 29.82 34.08 -60.22
CA ARG A 5 29.24 33.40 -59.06
C ARG A 5 28.06 32.54 -59.54
N SER A 6 28.18 31.21 -59.46
CA SER A 6 27.01 30.34 -59.56
C SER A 6 26.24 30.43 -58.23
N ARG A 7 24.95 30.75 -58.32
CA ARG A 7 24.02 30.59 -57.20
C ARG A 7 23.74 29.10 -57.07
N ALA A 8 24.08 28.52 -55.91
CA ALA A 8 23.60 27.20 -55.53
C ALA A 8 22.07 27.25 -55.45
N GLY A 9 21.41 26.47 -56.30
CA GLY A 9 19.97 26.22 -56.21
C GLY A 9 19.68 25.50 -54.90
N ARG A 10 18.78 26.09 -54.11
CA ARG A 10 18.19 25.46 -52.93
C ARG A 10 17.27 24.37 -53.46
N GLY A 11 17.69 23.11 -53.39
CA GLY A 11 16.86 21.97 -53.73
C GLY A 11 15.73 21.88 -52.71
N GLU A 12 14.51 22.14 -53.15
CA GLU A 12 13.30 21.78 -52.41
C GLU A 12 13.24 20.25 -52.38
N ALA A 13 13.61 19.64 -51.26
CA ALA A 13 13.46 18.22 -51.03
C ALA A 13 12.00 17.94 -50.70
N GLY A 14 11.19 17.67 -51.73
CA GLY A 14 9.88 17.04 -51.56
C GLY A 14 10.08 15.61 -51.08
N PHE A 15 9.32 15.20 -50.06
CA PHE A 15 9.31 13.81 -49.59
C PHE A 15 8.88 12.88 -50.73
N SER A 16 9.71 11.88 -51.01
CA SER A 16 9.36 10.85 -52.00
C SER A 16 8.24 9.95 -51.46
N LEU A 17 7.33 9.50 -52.32
CA LEU A 17 6.26 8.56 -51.94
C LEU A 17 6.83 7.30 -51.23
N ILE A 18 8.01 6.85 -51.67
CA ILE A 18 8.71 5.70 -51.06
C ILE A 18 9.13 5.98 -49.62
N GLU A 19 9.49 7.23 -49.31
CA GLU A 19 9.97 7.67 -48.01
C GLU A 19 8.81 7.74 -47.02
N ILE A 20 7.64 8.18 -47.47
CA ILE A 20 6.40 8.17 -46.68
C ILE A 20 5.98 6.72 -46.37
N ILE A 21 6.03 5.82 -47.35
CA ILE A 21 5.68 4.40 -47.15
C ILE A 21 6.66 3.76 -46.15
N MET A 22 7.97 4.01 -46.29
CA MET A 22 8.97 3.50 -45.36
C MET A 22 8.78 4.06 -43.94
N ALA A 23 8.43 5.34 -43.80
CA ALA A 23 8.14 5.94 -42.51
C ALA A 23 6.94 5.28 -41.81
N ILE A 24 5.85 5.03 -42.55
CA ILE A 24 4.65 4.35 -42.01
C ILE A 24 4.98 2.91 -41.58
N VAL A 25 5.74 2.17 -42.38
CA VAL A 25 6.15 0.79 -42.06
C VAL A 25 7.03 0.75 -40.80
N LEU A 26 8.00 1.67 -40.69
CA LEU A 26 8.88 1.75 -39.52
C LEU A 26 8.10 2.12 -38.25
N ILE A 27 7.19 3.09 -38.32
CA ILE A 27 6.32 3.46 -37.20
C ILE A 27 5.38 2.29 -36.84
N GLY A 28 4.79 1.62 -37.83
CA GLY A 28 3.87 0.50 -37.64
C GLY A 28 4.50 -0.72 -36.95
N ILE A 29 5.80 -0.96 -37.14
CA ILE A 29 6.54 -2.02 -36.43
C ILE A 29 7.00 -1.54 -35.05
N ALA A 30 7.42 -0.28 -34.93
CA ALA A 30 7.94 0.26 -33.69
C ALA A 30 6.86 0.44 -32.62
N VAL A 31 5.66 0.92 -32.98
CA VAL A 31 4.60 1.23 -32.01
C VAL A 31 4.16 0.01 -31.18
N PRO A 32 3.87 -1.18 -31.77
CA PRO A 32 3.54 -2.37 -30.99
C PRO A 32 4.68 -2.81 -30.05
N ALA A 33 5.93 -2.71 -30.51
CA ALA A 33 7.10 -3.05 -29.69
C ALA A 33 7.21 -2.16 -28.44
N PHE A 34 6.91 -0.86 -28.55
CA PHE A 34 6.86 0.04 -27.40
C PHE A 34 5.69 -0.24 -26.46
N THR A 35 4.51 -0.62 -26.97
CA THR A 35 3.35 -0.91 -26.11
C THR A 35 3.58 -2.12 -25.19
N ILE A 36 4.33 -3.13 -25.64
CA ILE A 36 4.70 -4.30 -24.82
C ILE A 36 5.66 -3.89 -23.68
N TYR A 37 6.60 -2.99 -23.95
CA TYR A 37 7.54 -2.50 -22.93
C TYR A 37 6.87 -1.68 -21.83
N PHE A 38 5.83 -0.90 -22.15
CA PHE A 38 5.04 -0.16 -21.17
C PHE A 38 3.96 -1.01 -20.48
N SER A 39 3.73 -2.25 -20.93
CA SER A 39 2.85 -3.20 -20.24
C SER A 39 3.34 -3.56 -18.82
N GLY A 40 4.61 -3.32 -18.50
CA GLY A 40 5.17 -3.46 -17.16
C GLY A 40 4.75 -2.35 -16.18
N LEU A 41 4.12 -1.25 -16.64
CA LEU A 41 3.58 -0.20 -15.77
C LEU A 41 2.39 -0.68 -14.94
N ASP A 42 1.66 -1.73 -15.33
CA ASP A 42 0.59 -2.25 -14.47
C ASP A 42 1.16 -2.88 -13.19
N ASN A 43 2.41 -3.36 -13.21
CA ASN A 43 3.14 -3.83 -12.02
C ASN A 43 3.72 -2.67 -11.19
N SER A 44 3.62 -1.41 -11.61
CA SER A 44 4.05 -0.28 -10.77
C SER A 44 3.06 0.04 -9.65
N LYS A 45 1.85 -0.52 -9.72
CA LYS A 45 0.77 -0.28 -8.75
C LYS A 45 0.99 -1.05 -7.45
N GLU A 46 1.59 -2.24 -7.50
CA GLU A 46 1.86 -3.06 -6.31
C GLU A 46 2.74 -2.35 -5.27
N PRO A 47 3.92 -1.76 -5.61
CA PRO A 47 4.72 -1.04 -4.64
C PRO A 47 4.04 0.25 -4.14
N GLU A 48 3.21 0.88 -4.96
CA GLU A 48 2.40 2.04 -4.56
C GLU A 48 1.36 1.64 -3.52
N TYR A 49 0.60 0.56 -3.78
CA TYR A 49 -0.39 0.03 -2.85
C TYR A 49 0.23 -0.44 -1.53
N LEU A 50 1.42 -1.03 -1.58
CA LEU A 50 2.17 -1.41 -0.39
C LEU A 50 2.56 -0.18 0.42
N ALA A 51 3.10 0.86 -0.22
CA ALA A 51 3.49 2.09 0.47
C ALA A 51 2.29 2.79 1.14
N GLU A 52 1.16 2.89 0.44
CA GLU A 52 -0.10 3.38 0.98
C GLU A 52 -0.59 2.53 2.16
N GLY A 53 -0.59 1.20 1.98
CA GLY A 53 -1.00 0.27 3.03
C GLY A 53 -0.14 0.40 4.28
N VAL A 54 1.18 0.52 4.13
CA VAL A 54 2.12 0.71 5.25
C VAL A 54 1.86 2.03 5.96
N PHE A 55 1.63 3.12 5.22
CA PHE A 55 1.29 4.41 5.81
C PHE A 55 0.03 4.32 6.68
N PHE A 56 -1.05 3.72 6.15
CA PHE A 56 -2.27 3.53 6.94
C PHE A 56 -2.06 2.59 8.12
N GLY A 57 -1.33 1.49 7.94
CA GLY A 57 -1.05 0.55 9.01
C GLY A 57 -0.25 1.17 10.17
N ILE A 58 0.74 2.01 9.86
CA ILE A 58 1.51 2.74 10.87
C ILE A 58 0.62 3.76 11.58
N ASP A 59 -0.21 4.52 10.85
CA ASP A 59 -1.18 5.46 11.46
C ASP A 59 -2.11 4.73 12.46
N GLN A 60 -2.60 3.53 12.12
CA GLN A 60 -3.39 2.73 13.08
C GLN A 60 -2.58 2.35 14.32
N MET A 61 -1.33 1.91 14.14
CA MET A 61 -0.46 1.49 15.24
C MET A 61 -0.09 2.65 16.17
N GLU A 62 0.12 3.85 15.61
CA GLU A 62 0.38 5.06 16.38
C GLU A 62 -0.85 5.45 17.21
N ARG A 63 -2.05 5.39 16.63
CA ARG A 63 -3.27 5.74 17.36
C ARG A 63 -3.58 4.82 18.54
N ILE A 64 -3.22 3.55 18.45
CA ILE A 64 -3.33 2.63 19.59
C ILE A 64 -2.13 2.75 20.54
N GLY A 65 -0.98 3.27 20.10
CA GLY A 65 0.23 3.39 20.92
C GLY A 65 0.06 4.28 22.15
N ASP A 66 -0.84 5.26 22.09
CA ASP A 66 -1.21 6.12 23.21
C ASP A 66 -2.22 5.47 24.18
N GLU A 67 -2.72 4.28 23.86
CA GLU A 67 -3.73 3.60 24.65
C GLU A 67 -3.09 2.79 25.80
N PRO A 68 -3.57 2.94 27.05
CA PRO A 68 -3.03 2.18 28.16
C PRO A 68 -3.40 0.71 28.04
N PHE A 69 -2.58 -0.17 28.63
CA PHE A 69 -2.69 -1.63 28.52
C PHE A 69 -4.10 -2.21 28.71
N LEU A 70 -4.86 -1.68 29.68
CA LEU A 70 -6.24 -2.12 29.99
C LEU A 70 -7.24 -1.75 28.89
N ARG A 71 -6.92 -0.79 28.02
CA ARG A 71 -7.77 -0.38 26.91
C ARG A 71 -7.63 -1.25 25.66
N ILE A 72 -6.49 -1.92 25.50
CA ILE A 72 -6.31 -2.88 24.42
C ILE A 72 -7.20 -4.12 24.67
N PRO A 73 -7.83 -4.71 23.63
CA PRO A 73 -8.65 -5.90 23.79
C PRO A 73 -7.93 -7.06 24.50
N THR A 74 -8.70 -8.04 24.97
CA THR A 74 -8.12 -9.31 25.43
C THR A 74 -7.55 -10.10 24.26
N ALA A 75 -6.85 -11.21 24.52
CA ALA A 75 -6.39 -12.05 23.43
C ALA A 75 -7.56 -12.57 22.58
N GLY A 76 -7.40 -12.49 21.26
CA GLY A 76 -8.45 -12.78 20.29
C GLY A 76 -8.15 -12.18 18.92
N ASN A 77 -9.02 -12.49 17.96
CA ASN A 77 -8.98 -11.94 16.60
C ASN A 77 -10.17 -11.01 16.42
N TYR A 78 -9.94 -9.86 15.79
CA TYR A 78 -10.91 -8.78 15.67
C TYR A 78 -10.89 -8.20 14.26
N THR A 79 -12.08 -7.96 13.70
CA THR A 79 -12.19 -7.02 12.58
C THR A 79 -11.87 -5.60 13.05
N CYS A 80 -11.68 -4.67 12.12
CA CYS A 80 -11.44 -3.28 12.47
C CYS A 80 -12.54 -2.71 13.38
N GLU A 81 -13.81 -2.93 13.06
CA GLU A 81 -14.94 -2.45 13.84
C GLU A 81 -14.99 -3.12 15.22
N GLN A 82 -14.76 -4.43 15.27
CA GLN A 82 -14.73 -5.17 16.55
C GLN A 82 -13.60 -4.70 17.46
N PHE A 83 -12.45 -4.33 16.89
CA PHE A 83 -11.32 -3.80 17.65
C PHE A 83 -11.60 -2.37 18.12
N ARG A 84 -12.11 -1.50 17.23
CA ARG A 84 -12.50 -0.11 17.52
C ARG A 84 -13.58 -0.03 18.60
N ASP A 85 -14.60 -0.87 18.46
CA ASP A 85 -15.80 -0.91 19.30
C ASP A 85 -15.68 -1.95 20.43
N TRP A 86 -14.47 -2.46 20.69
CA TRP A 86 -14.22 -3.47 21.71
C TRP A 86 -14.86 -3.04 23.03
N PRO A 87 -15.80 -3.83 23.58
CA PRO A 87 -16.66 -3.36 24.64
C PRO A 87 -15.87 -3.08 25.92
N ALA A 88 -16.28 -1.99 26.55
CA ALA A 88 -15.98 -1.54 27.90
C ALA A 88 -16.13 -2.60 29.02
N ASP A 89 -16.72 -3.78 28.77
CA ASP A 89 -17.22 -4.67 29.84
C ASP A 89 -16.62 -6.07 29.87
N VAL A 90 -15.44 -6.27 29.26
CA VAL A 90 -14.73 -7.54 29.39
C VAL A 90 -13.90 -7.51 30.67
N ASN A 91 -14.35 -8.27 31.68
CA ASN A 91 -13.78 -8.47 33.03
C ASN A 91 -14.36 -7.64 34.20
N ASN A 92 -15.62 -7.21 34.18
CA ASN A 92 -16.27 -6.49 35.30
C ASN A 92 -15.52 -5.21 35.74
N VAL A 93 -14.76 -4.59 34.84
CA VAL A 93 -14.11 -3.31 35.11
C VAL A 93 -15.04 -2.22 34.56
N PRO A 94 -15.57 -1.31 35.39
CA PRO A 94 -16.41 -0.21 34.90
C PRO A 94 -15.55 0.70 34.03
N VAL A 95 -15.74 0.63 32.72
CA VAL A 95 -15.08 1.54 31.78
C VAL A 95 -16.06 2.67 31.44
N PRO A 96 -15.63 3.95 31.50
CA PRO A 96 -16.51 5.08 31.28
C PRO A 96 -17.15 5.06 29.89
N ASN A 97 -18.39 5.56 29.83
CA ASN A 97 -19.43 5.31 28.83
C ASN A 97 -19.16 5.78 27.38
N ASN A 98 -17.92 6.10 27.01
CA ASN A 98 -17.48 6.54 25.68
C ASN A 98 -16.19 5.83 25.26
N PHE A 99 -16.18 4.50 25.39
CA PHE A 99 -15.01 3.68 25.11
C PHE A 99 -14.94 3.30 23.64
N VAL A 100 -14.21 4.10 22.87
CA VAL A 100 -13.90 3.80 21.47
C VAL A 100 -12.40 3.98 21.30
N LEU A 101 -11.71 2.93 20.83
CA LEU A 101 -10.30 3.08 20.46
C LEU A 101 -10.22 3.96 19.22
N ASN A 102 -9.22 4.83 19.17
CA ASN A 102 -9.00 5.70 18.02
C ASN A 102 -8.45 4.90 16.83
N VAL A 103 -9.25 4.04 16.22
CA VAL A 103 -8.87 3.20 15.08
C VAL A 103 -9.72 3.62 13.88
N ASN A 104 -9.08 3.83 12.73
CA ASN A 104 -9.75 4.30 11.53
C ASN A 104 -10.19 3.13 10.64
N CYS A 105 -11.48 2.80 10.70
CA CYS A 105 -12.08 1.72 9.89
C CYS A 105 -12.84 2.24 8.66
N THR A 106 -12.64 3.50 8.25
CA THR A 106 -13.42 4.07 7.13
C THR A 106 -12.77 3.85 5.76
N ASN A 107 -11.55 3.32 5.72
CA ASN A 107 -10.88 3.05 4.45
C ASN A 107 -11.47 1.79 3.80
N THR A 108 -12.12 1.94 2.65
CA THR A 108 -12.74 0.82 1.93
C THR A 108 -11.78 0.08 1.00
N GLN A 109 -10.57 0.61 0.80
CA GLN A 109 -9.55 0.00 -0.05
C GLN A 109 -8.67 -0.97 0.74
N TYR A 110 -8.55 -0.77 2.06
CA TYR A 110 -7.71 -1.57 2.93
C TYR A 110 -8.53 -2.20 4.05
N ASP A 111 -8.35 -3.51 4.22
CA ASP A 111 -8.91 -4.27 5.32
C ASP A 111 -7.88 -4.35 6.45
N PHE A 112 -8.34 -4.10 7.67
CA PHE A 112 -7.54 -4.12 8.89
C PHE A 112 -8.03 -5.25 9.81
N ASN A 113 -7.21 -6.27 9.98
CA ASN A 113 -7.49 -7.39 10.87
C ASN A 113 -6.51 -7.38 12.04
N TRP A 114 -7.05 -7.44 13.25
CA TRP A 114 -6.28 -7.33 14.48
C TRP A 114 -6.21 -8.68 15.20
N THR A 115 -5.03 -9.04 15.65
CA THR A 115 -4.81 -10.21 16.51
C THR A 115 -4.13 -9.75 17.79
N VAL A 116 -4.75 -10.01 18.92
CA VAL A 116 -4.17 -9.78 20.24
C VAL A 116 -3.79 -11.12 20.85
N SER A 117 -2.59 -11.21 21.38
CA SER A 117 -2.11 -12.39 22.10
C SER A 117 -1.48 -11.97 23.41
N LEU A 118 -1.64 -12.78 24.46
CA LEU A 118 -0.89 -12.55 25.68
C LEU A 118 0.53 -13.10 25.53
N VAL A 119 1.48 -12.41 26.13
CA VAL A 119 2.91 -12.78 26.08
C VAL A 119 3.52 -12.76 27.48
N GLY A 120 4.51 -13.62 27.68
CA GLY A 120 5.28 -13.70 28.92
C GLY A 120 6.52 -12.82 28.87
N ALA A 121 7.00 -12.35 30.02
CA ALA A 121 8.22 -11.55 30.12
C ALA A 121 9.45 -12.26 29.54
N ALA A 122 9.52 -13.59 29.67
CA ALA A 122 10.61 -14.40 29.12
C ALA A 122 10.49 -14.66 27.61
N THR A 123 9.30 -14.50 27.02
CA THR A 123 9.02 -14.79 25.62
C THR A 123 8.08 -13.75 25.00
N PRO A 124 8.48 -12.46 24.93
CA PRO A 124 7.62 -11.37 24.49
C PRO A 124 7.19 -11.47 23.02
N ASN A 125 7.96 -12.20 22.20
CA ASN A 125 7.68 -12.39 20.78
C ASN A 125 6.89 -13.67 20.46
N ASN A 126 6.75 -14.58 21.43
CA ASN A 126 6.02 -15.83 21.24
C ASN A 126 4.68 -15.75 21.95
N PRO A 127 3.54 -15.76 21.21
CA PRO A 127 2.23 -15.82 21.82
C PRO A 127 2.12 -17.10 22.67
N GLY A 128 1.57 -16.97 23.89
CA GLY A 128 1.49 -18.07 24.84
C GLY A 128 0.60 -17.77 26.04
N SER A 129 0.68 -18.58 27.09
CA SER A 129 -0.13 -18.41 28.32
C SER A 129 0.39 -17.34 29.29
N GLY A 130 1.38 -16.53 28.89
CA GLY A 130 1.91 -15.47 29.73
C GLY A 130 0.89 -14.36 29.98
N THR A 131 0.97 -13.66 31.10
CA THR A 131 0.05 -12.54 31.45
C THR A 131 0.78 -11.20 31.60
N PHE A 132 2.03 -11.12 31.13
CA PHE A 132 2.89 -9.96 31.34
C PHE A 132 2.55 -8.80 30.41
N GLY A 133 2.36 -9.09 29.13
CA GLY A 133 2.09 -8.08 28.11
C GLY A 133 1.10 -8.58 27.05
N LYS A 134 0.70 -7.68 26.16
CA LYS A 134 -0.14 -7.95 25.01
C LYS A 134 0.66 -7.69 23.74
N ARG A 135 0.78 -8.71 22.90
CA ARG A 135 1.24 -8.56 21.52
C ARG A 135 0.05 -8.28 20.64
N VAL A 136 0.08 -7.14 19.95
CA VAL A 136 -0.96 -6.74 19.00
C VAL A 136 -0.35 -6.81 17.60
N VAL A 137 -0.99 -7.58 16.74
CA VAL A 137 -0.63 -7.73 15.33
C VAL A 137 -1.75 -7.13 14.49
N LEU A 138 -1.39 -6.22 13.60
CA LEU A 138 -2.27 -5.69 12.56
C LEU A 138 -1.88 -6.34 11.24
N THR A 139 -2.78 -7.11 10.66
CA THR A 139 -2.68 -7.57 9.28
C THR A 139 -3.39 -6.56 8.39
N VAL A 140 -2.66 -6.00 7.44
CA VAL A 140 -3.20 -5.08 6.43
C VAL A 140 -3.29 -5.81 5.10
N SER A 141 -4.46 -5.82 4.49
CA SER A 141 -4.68 -6.33 3.13
C SER A 141 -5.45 -5.32 2.30
N ARG A 142 -5.36 -5.43 0.98
CA ARG A 142 -6.16 -4.60 0.06
C ARG A 142 -7.36 -5.42 -0.42
N SER A 143 -8.54 -4.80 -0.47
CA SER A 143 -9.80 -5.49 -0.76
C SER A 143 -9.88 -6.08 -2.17
N ASP A 144 -9.10 -5.55 -3.11
CA ASP A 144 -8.97 -6.02 -4.49
C ASP A 144 -7.88 -7.09 -4.69
N GLY A 145 -7.11 -7.43 -3.64
CA GLY A 145 -5.98 -8.36 -3.72
C GLY A 145 -4.77 -7.83 -4.49
N GLY A 146 -4.71 -6.52 -4.77
CA GLY A 146 -3.62 -5.89 -5.53
C GLY A 146 -2.26 -5.86 -4.83
N MET A 147 -2.17 -6.34 -3.59
CA MET A 147 -0.92 -6.52 -2.85
C MET A 147 -1.01 -7.74 -1.92
N PRO A 148 0.11 -8.41 -1.61
CA PRO A 148 0.15 -9.43 -0.57
C PRO A 148 -0.12 -8.78 0.81
N PRO A 149 -0.85 -9.46 1.71
CA PRO A 149 -1.03 -9.00 3.08
C PRO A 149 0.31 -8.89 3.80
N PHE A 150 0.45 -7.89 4.66
CA PHE A 150 1.61 -7.74 5.53
C PHE A 150 1.17 -7.48 6.97
N GLU A 151 2.10 -7.67 7.90
CA GLU A 151 1.84 -7.55 9.33
C GLU A 151 2.67 -6.44 9.96
N LEU A 152 2.03 -5.68 10.84
CA LEU A 152 2.67 -4.77 11.76
C LEU A 152 2.46 -5.30 13.17
N VAL A 153 3.46 -5.16 14.04
CA VAL A 153 3.43 -5.72 15.38
C VAL A 153 3.81 -4.65 16.39
N THR A 154 3.06 -4.57 17.49
CA THR A 154 3.39 -3.75 18.65
C THR A 154 3.18 -4.54 19.95
N LEU A 155 3.82 -4.07 21.02
CA LEU A 155 3.77 -4.67 22.36
C LEU A 155 3.24 -3.62 23.36
N PHE A 156 2.26 -4.03 24.16
CA PHE A 156 1.69 -3.28 25.27
C PHE A 156 1.96 -3.96 26.60
#